data_AF-A0A521HJ56-F1
#
_entry.id   AF-A0A521HJ56-F1
#
_cell.length_a   1.000
_cell.length_b   1.000
_cell.length_c   1.000
_cell.angle_alpha   90.00
_cell.angle_beta   90.00
_cell.angle_gamma   90.00
#
_symmetry.space_group_name_H-M   'P 1'
#
loop_
_entity.id
_entity.type
_entity.pdbx_description
1 polymer ?
#
loop_
_entity_poly.entity_id
_entity_poly.type
_entity_poly.pdbx_seq_one_letter_code
_entity_poly.pdbx_strand_id
1 'polypeptide(L)'
;MRTLVLSALCLVLLAGCDQPAPDSPPASTATPAPAESTPPAASAPAAPTEIATVKAPEGTCGDQSALPADQRVANTPKWTLASEQDNFGFDVFRGDSEEGEFTKLNKEPILGAGTTDESSRYSWRDDTIDPCKDYWYYVESISTSGVREKMTPTFKAPAKRSPKAEPAAG
;
A
#
# COMPACT_ATOMS: atom_id res chain seq x y z
N MET A 1 11.71 49.61 44.72
CA MET A 1 11.16 50.41 43.59
C MET A 1 10.03 49.60 42.98
N ARG A 2 8.87 50.25 42.78
CA ARG A 2 7.58 49.69 42.40
C ARG A 2 7.36 49.82 40.89
N THR A 3 6.86 48.77 40.27
CA THR A 3 6.05 48.72 39.03
C THR A 3 5.51 47.29 39.02
N LEU A 4 4.30 46.92 39.45
CA LEU A 4 2.93 47.41 39.23
C LEU A 4 2.53 47.51 37.76
N VAL A 5 1.55 46.64 37.43
CA VAL A 5 0.52 46.65 36.38
C VAL A 5 0.98 46.43 34.92
N LEU A 6 0.25 45.71 34.06
CA LEU A 6 -1.20 45.49 33.99
C LEU A 6 -1.48 44.23 33.14
N SER A 7 -2.28 43.29 33.68
CA SER A 7 -2.93 42.23 32.89
C SER A 7 -3.88 42.86 31.87
N ALA A 8 -3.72 42.54 30.59
CA ALA A 8 -4.72 42.81 29.56
C ALA A 8 -5.39 41.50 29.16
N LEU A 9 -6.54 41.25 29.79
CA LEU A 9 -7.49 40.20 29.45
C LEU A 9 -8.30 40.69 28.23
N CYS A 10 -7.94 40.26 27.02
CA CYS A 10 -8.77 40.49 25.84
C CYS A 10 -9.86 39.42 25.77
N LEU A 11 -11.05 39.73 26.30
CA LEU A 11 -12.29 39.05 25.92
C LEU A 11 -12.62 39.41 24.46
N VAL A 12 -12.54 38.43 23.56
CA VAL A 12 -13.13 38.52 22.23
C VAL A 12 -14.56 37.96 22.32
N LEU A 13 -15.54 38.86 22.40
CA LEU A 13 -16.95 38.54 22.18
C LEU A 13 -17.18 38.44 20.66
N LEU A 14 -17.22 37.23 20.13
CA LEU A 14 -17.77 36.99 18.79
C LEU A 14 -19.30 36.92 18.92
N ALA A 15 -19.93 38.02 18.53
CA ALA A 15 -21.35 38.08 18.23
C ALA A 15 -21.70 37.02 17.18
N GLY A 16 -22.82 36.34 17.40
CA GLY A 16 -23.34 35.33 16.50
C GLY A 16 -23.65 35.90 15.12
N CYS A 17 -23.12 35.22 14.09
CA CYS A 17 -23.69 35.28 12.76
C CYS A 17 -24.64 34.09 12.61
N ASP A 18 -25.91 34.38 12.86
CA ASP A 18 -27.07 33.60 12.41
C ASP A 18 -26.97 33.50 10.87
N GLN A 19 -26.73 32.30 10.34
CA GLN A 19 -26.73 32.05 8.90
C GLN A 19 -27.95 31.18 8.58
N PRO A 20 -28.95 31.70 7.83
CA PRO A 20 -30.03 30.88 7.33
C PRO A 20 -29.48 29.89 6.29
N ALA A 21 -29.78 28.60 6.49
CA ALA A 21 -29.47 27.54 5.55
C ALA A 21 -30.21 27.78 4.22
N PRO A 22 -29.56 27.59 3.05
CA PRO A 22 -30.29 27.57 1.78
C PRO A 22 -31.15 26.31 1.65
N ASP A 23 -32.36 26.56 1.17
CA ASP A 23 -33.45 25.66 0.81
C ASP A 23 -33.02 24.29 0.25
N SER A 24 -33.58 23.24 0.84
CA SER A 24 -33.73 21.93 0.22
C SER A 24 -34.63 22.05 -1.02
N PRO A 25 -34.24 21.58 -2.21
CA PRO A 25 -35.16 21.52 -3.33
C PRO A 25 -36.25 20.46 -3.09
N PRO A 26 -37.50 20.71 -3.56
CA PRO A 26 -38.65 19.88 -3.23
C PRO A 26 -38.63 18.53 -3.93
N ALA A 27 -39.30 17.58 -3.28
CA ALA A 27 -39.65 16.25 -3.79
C ALA A 27 -40.37 16.36 -5.15
N SER A 28 -39.84 15.69 -6.17
CA SER A 28 -40.53 15.48 -7.44
C SER A 28 -41.24 14.13 -7.41
N THR A 29 -42.57 14.18 -7.39
CA THR A 29 -43.49 13.04 -7.50
C THR A 29 -43.45 12.40 -8.90
N ALA A 30 -43.64 11.08 -8.92
CA ALA A 30 -43.51 10.16 -10.05
C ALA A 30 -44.73 10.08 -11.01
N THR A 31 -44.56 9.36 -12.16
CA THR A 31 -45.47 8.32 -12.79
C THR A 31 -45.31 8.25 -14.34
N PRO A 32 -45.43 7.10 -15.09
CA PRO A 32 -44.89 5.73 -14.96
C PRO A 32 -44.27 5.13 -16.28
N ALA A 33 -43.88 3.84 -16.21
CA ALA A 33 -43.29 2.81 -17.11
C ALA A 33 -43.77 2.70 -18.61
N PRO A 34 -43.26 1.80 -19.50
CA PRO A 34 -42.38 0.63 -19.27
C PRO A 34 -41.28 0.32 -20.32
N ALA A 35 -40.26 -0.45 -19.92
CA ALA A 35 -39.63 -1.46 -20.78
C ALA A 35 -38.90 -2.48 -19.89
N GLU A 36 -39.38 -3.72 -19.96
CA GLU A 36 -38.71 -4.92 -19.46
C GLU A 36 -37.22 -4.93 -19.83
N SER A 37 -36.38 -5.18 -18.84
CA SER A 37 -35.09 -5.82 -19.06
C SER A 37 -34.92 -6.83 -17.96
N THR A 38 -35.20 -8.07 -18.33
CA THR A 38 -34.96 -9.31 -17.62
C THR A 38 -33.70 -9.21 -16.75
N PRO A 39 -33.75 -9.53 -15.45
CA PRO A 39 -32.53 -9.71 -14.67
C PRO A 39 -31.75 -10.88 -15.28
N PRO A 40 -30.44 -10.76 -15.59
CA PRO A 40 -29.66 -11.95 -15.84
C PRO A 40 -29.71 -12.79 -14.56
N ALA A 41 -30.02 -14.06 -14.74
CA ALA A 41 -30.09 -15.06 -13.70
C ALA A 41 -28.91 -14.91 -12.74
N ALA A 42 -29.24 -14.85 -11.44
CA ALA A 42 -28.28 -15.02 -10.37
C ALA A 42 -27.51 -16.31 -10.64
N SER A 43 -26.25 -16.16 -11.06
CA SER A 43 -25.34 -17.29 -11.13
C SER A 43 -25.14 -17.78 -9.71
N ALA A 44 -25.55 -19.02 -9.48
CA ALA A 44 -25.31 -19.75 -8.25
C ALA A 44 -23.84 -19.62 -7.84
N PRO A 45 -23.52 -19.58 -6.54
CA PRO A 45 -22.15 -19.47 -6.08
C PRO A 45 -21.36 -20.65 -6.64
N ALA A 46 -20.30 -20.35 -7.39
CA ALA A 46 -19.30 -21.34 -7.73
C ALA A 46 -18.83 -21.98 -6.41
N ALA A 47 -18.98 -23.30 -6.32
CA ALA A 47 -18.41 -24.09 -5.24
C ALA A 47 -16.94 -23.66 -5.05
N PRO A 48 -16.44 -23.55 -3.81
CA PRO A 48 -15.07 -23.18 -3.57
C PRO A 48 -14.18 -24.21 -4.27
N THR A 49 -13.53 -23.78 -5.35
CA THR A 49 -12.47 -24.56 -5.96
C THR A 49 -11.40 -24.65 -4.89
N GLU A 50 -11.24 -25.84 -4.33
CA GLU A 50 -10.16 -26.20 -3.43
C GLU A 50 -8.87 -25.72 -4.08
N ILE A 51 -8.26 -24.68 -3.49
CA ILE A 51 -7.04 -24.08 -4.01
C ILE A 51 -5.95 -25.13 -3.78
N ALA A 52 -5.71 -25.97 -4.77
CA ALA A 52 -4.55 -26.83 -4.82
C ALA A 52 -3.33 -25.91 -4.70
N THR A 53 -2.64 -25.98 -3.57
CA THR A 53 -1.41 -25.23 -3.33
C THR A 53 -0.35 -25.77 -4.28
N VAL A 54 -0.14 -25.06 -5.40
CA VAL A 54 0.94 -25.37 -6.33
C VAL A 54 2.26 -25.15 -5.61
N LYS A 55 2.99 -26.23 -5.35
CA LYS A 55 4.33 -26.18 -4.74
C LYS A 55 5.26 -25.33 -5.61
N ALA A 56 6.08 -24.48 -4.98
CA ALA A 56 7.07 -23.67 -5.69
C ALA A 56 8.04 -24.55 -6.51
N PRO A 57 8.41 -24.14 -7.74
CA PRO A 57 9.29 -24.93 -8.60
C PRO A 57 10.64 -25.19 -7.92
N GLU A 58 11.23 -26.36 -8.15
CA GLU A 58 12.57 -26.66 -7.63
C GLU A 58 13.64 -25.80 -8.30
N GLY A 59 14.69 -25.42 -7.56
CA GLY A 59 15.87 -24.80 -8.16
C GLY A 59 16.93 -24.39 -7.15
N THR A 60 17.90 -23.61 -7.63
CA THR A 60 19.03 -23.15 -6.81
C THR A 60 18.60 -22.08 -5.82
N CYS A 61 19.07 -22.25 -4.58
CA CYS A 61 18.91 -21.33 -3.45
C CYS A 61 20.18 -20.52 -3.21
N GLY A 62 20.09 -19.51 -2.36
CA GLY A 62 21.22 -18.70 -1.91
C GLY A 62 21.45 -17.45 -2.76
N ASP A 63 22.64 -16.89 -2.60
CA ASP A 63 23.05 -15.65 -3.27
C ASP A 63 23.09 -15.80 -4.80
N GLN A 64 22.53 -14.81 -5.49
CA GLN A 64 22.43 -14.77 -6.95
C GLN A 64 23.41 -13.77 -7.58
N SER A 65 24.36 -13.21 -6.81
CA SER A 65 25.23 -12.12 -7.27
C SER A 65 26.09 -12.49 -8.49
N ALA A 66 26.40 -13.78 -8.68
CA ALA A 66 27.12 -14.29 -9.85
C ALA A 66 26.30 -14.22 -11.16
N LEU A 67 24.98 -14.11 -11.08
CA LEU A 67 24.10 -13.97 -12.25
C LEU A 67 23.96 -12.50 -12.67
N PRO A 68 23.82 -12.21 -13.97
CA PRO A 68 23.35 -10.91 -14.46
C PRO A 68 22.01 -10.51 -13.82
N ALA A 69 21.83 -9.22 -13.50
CA ALA A 69 20.67 -8.73 -12.74
C ALA A 69 19.32 -9.05 -13.42
N ASP A 70 19.25 -8.99 -14.74
CA ASP A 70 18.08 -9.34 -15.55
C ASP A 70 17.73 -10.84 -15.50
N GLN A 71 18.68 -11.70 -15.14
CA GLN A 71 18.49 -13.15 -15.02
C GLN A 71 18.18 -13.61 -13.58
N ARG A 72 18.31 -12.71 -12.59
CA ARG A 72 18.03 -13.03 -11.19
C ARG A 72 16.53 -13.19 -10.94
N VAL A 73 16.18 -14.16 -10.11
CA VAL A 73 14.82 -14.30 -9.57
C VAL A 73 14.59 -13.18 -8.56
N ALA A 74 13.42 -12.55 -8.65
CA ALA A 74 13.10 -11.39 -7.84
C ALA A 74 11.75 -11.53 -7.13
N ASN A 75 11.68 -10.89 -5.96
CA ASN A 75 10.41 -10.48 -5.39
C ASN A 75 9.98 -9.15 -6.04
N THR A 76 8.67 -8.93 -6.13
CA THR A 76 8.12 -7.67 -6.64
C THR A 76 7.00 -7.18 -5.74
N PRO A 77 7.33 -6.57 -4.58
CA PRO A 77 6.37 -5.78 -3.81
C PRO A 77 5.62 -4.80 -4.71
N LYS A 78 4.30 -4.75 -4.56
CA LYS A 78 3.40 -3.91 -5.35
C LYS A 78 2.37 -3.27 -4.44
N TRP A 79 2.05 -2.02 -4.70
CA TRP A 79 1.00 -1.29 -4.00
C TRP A 79 0.30 -0.32 -4.95
N THR A 80 -0.91 0.06 -4.56
CA THR A 80 -1.78 0.97 -5.30
C THR A 80 -2.34 1.97 -4.31
N LEU A 81 -2.39 3.22 -4.69
CA LEU A 81 -3.10 4.26 -3.95
C LEU A 81 -4.25 4.76 -4.80
N ALA A 82 -5.39 5.01 -4.15
CA ALA A 82 -6.56 5.59 -4.83
C ALA A 82 -6.35 7.08 -5.11
N SER A 83 -5.65 7.77 -4.20
CA SER A 83 -5.26 9.17 -4.24
C SER A 83 -4.00 9.38 -3.41
N GLU A 84 -3.34 10.53 -3.59
CA GLU A 84 -2.13 10.94 -2.88
C GLU A 84 -2.24 12.41 -2.47
N GLN A 85 -1.68 12.75 -1.31
CA GLN A 85 -1.62 14.12 -0.79
C GLN A 85 -0.20 14.41 -0.33
N ASP A 86 0.41 15.43 -0.92
CA ASP A 86 1.77 15.90 -0.59
C ASP A 86 2.81 14.77 -0.57
N ASN A 87 2.67 13.77 -1.43
CA ASN A 87 3.54 12.60 -1.45
C ASN A 87 4.76 12.84 -2.34
N PHE A 88 5.94 12.92 -1.74
CA PHE A 88 7.21 12.97 -2.47
C PHE A 88 7.57 11.60 -3.04
N GLY A 89 7.34 10.53 -2.30
CA GLY A 89 7.68 9.19 -2.76
C GLY A 89 7.68 8.13 -1.69
N PHE A 90 8.38 7.03 -1.96
CA PHE A 90 8.33 5.83 -1.15
C PHE A 90 9.70 5.22 -0.93
N ASP A 91 9.87 4.63 0.26
CA ASP A 91 10.98 3.74 0.57
C ASP A 91 10.45 2.33 0.89
N VAL A 92 11.17 1.32 0.39
CA VAL A 92 10.77 -0.08 0.50
C VAL A 92 11.71 -0.80 1.45
N PHE A 93 11.14 -1.53 2.39
CA PHE A 93 11.85 -2.22 3.44
C PHE A 93 11.64 -3.72 3.35
N ARG A 94 12.66 -4.51 3.72
CA ARG A 94 12.61 -5.97 3.79
C ARG A 94 13.15 -6.49 5.12
N GLY A 95 12.50 -7.50 5.67
CA GLY A 95 12.96 -8.28 6.81
C GLY A 95 12.90 -9.79 6.53
N ASP A 96 13.67 -10.55 7.29
CA ASP A 96 13.69 -12.04 7.24
C ASP A 96 12.56 -12.67 8.10
N SER A 97 11.83 -11.86 8.86
CA SER A 97 10.65 -12.27 9.63
C SER A 97 9.65 -11.11 9.73
N GLU A 98 8.42 -11.41 10.13
CA GLU A 98 7.32 -10.44 10.19
C GLU A 98 7.53 -9.30 11.20
N GLU A 99 8.09 -9.65 12.35
CA GLU A 99 8.30 -8.76 13.51
C GLU A 99 9.79 -8.46 13.73
N GLY A 100 10.66 -8.90 12.80
CA GLY A 100 12.11 -8.73 12.90
C GLY A 100 12.61 -7.36 12.50
N GLU A 101 13.93 -7.24 12.37
CA GLU A 101 14.55 -6.03 11.82
C GLU A 101 14.31 -5.92 10.31
N PHE A 102 14.10 -4.70 9.85
CA PHE A 102 13.89 -4.39 8.44
C PHE A 102 14.98 -3.45 7.94
N THR A 103 15.47 -3.74 6.73
CA THR A 103 16.46 -2.92 6.03
C THR A 103 15.82 -2.25 4.83
N LYS A 104 16.13 -0.96 4.62
CA LYS A 104 15.73 -0.21 3.43
C LYS A 104 16.46 -0.75 2.20
N LEU A 105 15.72 -1.04 1.13
CA LEU A 105 16.25 -1.66 -0.10
C LEU A 105 16.70 -0.64 -1.14
N ASN A 106 15.88 0.37 -1.39
CA ASN A 106 16.10 1.33 -2.45
C ASN A 106 17.05 2.43 -1.98
N LYS A 107 18.06 2.80 -2.79
CA LYS A 107 18.96 3.90 -2.45
C LYS A 107 18.26 5.26 -2.58
N GLU A 108 17.51 5.42 -3.66
CA GLU A 108 16.73 6.61 -4.00
C GLU A 108 15.23 6.30 -3.84
N PRO A 109 14.42 7.24 -3.30
CA PRO A 109 12.98 7.04 -3.20
C PRO A 109 12.31 6.81 -4.54
N ILE A 110 11.30 5.95 -4.55
CA ILE A 110 10.40 5.81 -5.69
C ILE A 110 9.48 7.02 -5.70
N LEU A 111 9.51 7.82 -6.76
CA LEU A 111 8.74 9.07 -6.81
C LEU A 111 7.23 8.83 -6.73
N GLY A 112 6.58 9.60 -5.87
CA GLY A 112 5.13 9.68 -5.72
C GLY A 112 4.50 10.56 -6.79
N ALA A 113 3.18 10.64 -6.78
CA ALA A 113 2.42 11.52 -7.68
C ALA A 113 2.18 12.93 -7.10
N GLY A 114 2.72 13.26 -5.93
CA GLY A 114 2.49 14.54 -5.26
C GLY A 114 1.10 14.60 -4.65
N THR A 115 0.25 15.50 -5.17
CA THR A 115 -1.14 15.64 -4.76
C THR A 115 -2.04 15.35 -5.94
N THR A 116 -2.85 14.30 -5.85
CA THR A 116 -3.76 13.86 -6.91
C THR A 116 -4.89 13.02 -6.34
N ASP A 117 -6.09 13.15 -6.91
CA ASP A 117 -7.22 12.25 -6.63
C ASP A 117 -7.24 11.02 -7.57
N GLU A 118 -6.29 10.94 -8.50
CA GLU A 118 -6.15 9.81 -9.42
C GLU A 118 -5.40 8.63 -8.80
N SER A 119 -5.73 7.42 -9.24
CA SER A 119 -5.09 6.21 -8.74
C SER A 119 -3.71 5.97 -9.34
N SER A 120 -2.73 5.69 -8.47
CA SER A 120 -1.35 5.38 -8.84
C SER A 120 -0.98 3.95 -8.48
N ARG A 121 -0.11 3.32 -9.29
CA ARG A 121 0.40 1.97 -9.05
C ARG A 121 1.91 1.97 -9.04
N TYR A 122 2.48 1.28 -8.06
CA TYR A 122 3.91 1.24 -7.82
C TYR A 122 4.40 -0.18 -7.61
N SER A 123 5.69 -0.39 -7.86
CA SER A 123 6.36 -1.66 -7.61
C SER A 123 7.85 -1.47 -7.39
N TRP A 124 8.45 -2.39 -6.64
CA TRP A 124 9.90 -2.49 -6.47
C TRP A 124 10.39 -3.87 -6.90
N ARG A 125 11.48 -3.96 -7.66
CA ARG A 125 12.10 -5.24 -8.03
C ARG A 125 13.24 -5.53 -7.06
N ASP A 126 13.06 -6.51 -6.20
CA ASP A 126 14.09 -7.00 -5.29
C ASP A 126 14.68 -8.32 -5.82
N ASP A 127 15.81 -8.22 -6.50
CA ASP A 127 16.54 -9.34 -7.11
C ASP A 127 17.76 -9.79 -6.28
N THR A 128 17.83 -9.33 -5.03
CA THR A 128 18.88 -9.67 -4.06
C THR A 128 18.44 -10.77 -3.09
N ILE A 129 17.28 -11.37 -3.33
CA ILE A 129 16.69 -12.42 -2.50
C ILE A 129 17.46 -13.73 -2.63
N ASP A 130 17.40 -14.54 -1.58
CA ASP A 130 17.52 -15.99 -1.71
C ASP A 130 16.20 -16.54 -2.26
N PRO A 131 16.17 -17.19 -3.45
CA PRO A 131 14.94 -17.67 -4.05
C PRO A 131 14.18 -18.69 -3.19
N CYS A 132 14.83 -19.33 -2.22
CA CYS A 132 14.24 -20.37 -1.38
C CYS A 132 13.83 -19.87 0.00
N LYS A 133 13.91 -18.56 0.28
CA LYS A 133 13.50 -17.95 1.54
C LYS A 133 12.23 -17.14 1.40
N ASP A 134 11.43 -17.17 2.46
CA ASP A 134 10.37 -16.22 2.67
C ASP A 134 10.96 -14.88 3.11
N TYR A 135 10.31 -13.80 2.71
CA TYR A 135 10.65 -12.44 3.12
C TYR A 135 9.39 -11.67 3.52
N TRP A 136 9.56 -10.63 4.32
CA TRP A 136 8.51 -9.70 4.68
C TRP A 136 8.88 -8.31 4.20
N TYR A 137 7.89 -7.56 3.74
CA TYR A 137 8.09 -6.21 3.22
C TYR A 137 7.09 -5.24 3.86
N TYR A 138 7.50 -3.97 3.94
CA TYR A 138 6.58 -2.85 4.06
C TYR A 138 7.09 -1.67 3.26
N VAL A 139 6.20 -0.70 3.04
CA VAL A 139 6.51 0.54 2.33
C VAL A 139 6.25 1.72 3.25
N GLU A 140 7.20 2.64 3.33
CA GLU A 140 7.00 3.97 3.90
C GLU A 140 6.65 4.96 2.81
N SER A 141 5.73 5.88 3.09
CA SER A 141 5.57 7.12 2.33
C SER A 141 6.55 8.17 2.83
N ILE A 142 6.86 9.13 1.97
CA ILE A 142 7.68 10.30 2.26
C ILE A 142 6.87 11.51 1.81
N SER A 143 6.54 12.41 2.72
CA SER A 143 5.87 13.66 2.35
C SER A 143 6.83 14.63 1.66
N THR A 144 6.30 15.65 0.98
CA THR A 144 7.06 16.78 0.43
C THR A 144 7.80 17.60 1.51
N SER A 145 7.36 17.50 2.77
CA SER A 145 8.06 18.05 3.95
C SER A 145 9.12 17.11 4.54
N GLY A 146 9.28 15.91 4.01
CA GLY A 146 10.27 14.92 4.43
C GLY A 146 9.85 14.02 5.60
N VAL A 147 8.58 14.09 6.03
CA VAL A 147 8.03 13.19 7.05
C VAL A 147 7.89 11.79 6.46
N ARG A 148 8.19 10.77 7.26
CA ARG A 148 8.20 9.36 6.85
C ARG A 148 7.21 8.58 7.70
N GLU A 149 6.33 7.83 7.05
CA GLU A 149 5.31 7.05 7.74
C GLU A 149 5.18 5.67 7.10
N LYS A 150 5.04 4.64 7.94
CA LYS A 150 4.74 3.29 7.48
C LYS A 150 3.34 3.27 6.88
N MET A 151 3.27 3.20 5.56
CA MET A 151 2.02 3.29 4.81
C MET A 151 1.34 1.94 4.67
N THR A 152 2.11 0.86 4.48
CA THR A 152 1.55 -0.49 4.35
C THR A 152 1.68 -1.27 5.65
N PRO A 153 0.77 -2.22 5.93
CA PRO A 153 1.07 -3.33 6.81
C PRO A 153 2.34 -4.06 6.36
N THR A 154 2.93 -4.83 7.26
CA THR A 154 3.93 -5.82 6.84
C THR A 154 3.23 -6.92 6.06
N PHE A 155 3.76 -7.32 4.91
CA PHE A 155 3.22 -8.42 4.11
C PHE A 155 4.30 -9.41 3.69
N LYS A 156 3.92 -10.68 3.61
CA LYS A 156 4.80 -11.79 3.28
C LYS A 156 4.95 -11.96 1.76
N ALA A 157 6.17 -12.13 1.30
CA ALA A 157 6.49 -12.67 -0.01
C ALA A 157 7.06 -14.09 0.17
N PRO A 158 6.36 -15.13 -0.29
CA PRO A 158 6.84 -16.50 -0.14
C PRO A 158 8.07 -16.76 -1.03
N ALA A 159 8.84 -17.77 -0.63
CA ALA A 159 9.92 -18.33 -1.43
C ALA A 159 9.46 -18.61 -2.87
N LYS A 160 10.32 -18.27 -3.84
CA LYS A 160 10.07 -18.47 -5.27
C LYS A 160 10.43 -19.87 -5.73
N ARG A 161 11.26 -20.58 -4.97
CA ARG A 161 11.73 -21.92 -5.29
C ARG A 161 11.69 -22.83 -4.06
N SER A 162 11.54 -24.12 -4.33
CA SER A 162 11.91 -25.16 -3.38
C SER A 162 13.39 -25.52 -3.59
N PRO A 163 14.15 -25.85 -2.53
CA PRO A 163 15.52 -26.34 -2.69
C PRO A 163 15.53 -27.60 -3.55
N LYS A 164 16.41 -27.62 -4.56
CA LYS A 164 16.68 -28.84 -5.33
C LYS A 164 17.29 -29.89 -4.40
N ALA A 165 16.77 -31.11 -4.43
CA ALA A 165 17.38 -32.22 -3.71
C ALA A 165 18.80 -32.47 -4.24
N GLU A 166 19.79 -32.41 -3.36
CA GLU A 166 21.16 -32.80 -3.70
C GLU A 166 21.22 -34.33 -3.76
N PRO A 167 21.82 -34.95 -4.79
CA PRO A 167 21.96 -36.40 -4.83
C PRO A 167 22.82 -36.84 -3.63
N ALA A 168 22.32 -37.81 -2.86
CA ALA A 168 23.06 -38.39 -1.76
C ALA A 168 24.42 -38.90 -2.28
N ALA A 169 25.51 -38.40 -1.71
CA ALA A 169 26.85 -38.92 -1.98
C ALA A 169 26.89 -40.39 -1.51
N GLY A 170 27.02 -41.31 -2.47
CA GLY A 170 27.21 -42.74 -2.24
C GLY A 170 28.67 -43.11 -2.08
#